data_AF-A0A257LRM1-F1
#
_entry.id   AF-A0A257LRM1-F1
#
_cell.length_a   1.000
_cell.length_b   1.000
_cell.length_c   1.000
_cell.angle_alpha   90.00
_cell.angle_beta   90.00
_cell.angle_gamma   90.00
#
_symmetry.space_group_name_H-M   'P 1'
#
loop_
_entity.id
_entity.type
_entity.pdbx_description
1 polymer ?
#
loop_
_entity_poly.entity_id
_entity_poly.type
_entity_poly.pdbx_seq_one_letter_code
_entity_poly.pdbx_strand_id
1 'polypeptide(L)'
;MPVASPAKPKTPVRKAAPRAKAPAPVTTTTLTLSSKNYSSWSLRGWLLARFAGLPFNEVMVSPDDADARKELLLLAPSIRVPCLTHDGAKVWNTLAIAHYLDEQCPQAGLLPTDRLARAHCRAISGEMNAGFANLRSALPMNLKAHYPGHKIWAGALPDIERITEIWTDCLATYGGPYLFGAQRTMADALYAPVATRFLTYDVALNPACQAYCQTIVQMPEMQEWIAAARLEPDEIEELDMDF
;
A
#
# COMPACT_ATOMS: atom_id res chain seq x y z
N MET A 1 51.70 -75.32 -10.82
CA MET A 1 50.55 -75.27 -9.89
C MET A 1 50.60 -73.96 -9.11
N PRO A 2 49.81 -72.93 -9.46
CA PRO A 2 49.47 -71.86 -8.55
C PRO A 2 47.97 -71.89 -8.20
N VAL A 3 47.71 -71.79 -6.91
CA VAL A 3 46.41 -71.88 -6.25
C VAL A 3 45.64 -70.57 -6.45
N ALA A 4 44.38 -70.66 -6.89
CA ALA A 4 43.48 -69.52 -7.03
C ALA A 4 42.97 -69.05 -5.66
N SER A 5 43.15 -67.77 -5.35
CA SER A 5 42.61 -67.11 -4.16
C SER A 5 41.11 -66.85 -4.29
N PRO A 6 40.30 -67.07 -3.22
CA PRO A 6 38.85 -66.86 -3.29
C PRO A 6 38.48 -65.38 -3.13
N ALA A 7 37.51 -64.93 -3.93
CA ALA A 7 36.94 -63.58 -3.89
C ALA A 7 36.07 -63.37 -2.64
N LYS A 8 36.20 -62.21 -1.99
CA LYS A 8 35.41 -61.82 -0.81
C LYS A 8 33.95 -61.48 -1.19
N PRO A 9 32.96 -61.78 -0.31
CA PRO A 9 31.56 -61.47 -0.58
C PRO A 9 31.28 -59.96 -0.44
N LYS A 10 30.44 -59.42 -1.34
CA LYS A 10 29.99 -58.03 -1.32
C LYS A 10 28.81 -57.87 -0.34
N THR A 11 28.95 -56.96 0.62
CA THR A 11 27.89 -56.56 1.56
C THR A 11 26.77 -55.81 0.84
N PRO A 12 25.48 -56.06 1.11
CA PRO A 12 24.39 -55.33 0.47
C PRO A 12 24.26 -53.92 1.05
N VAL A 13 24.23 -52.91 0.18
CA VAL A 13 23.98 -51.51 0.55
C VAL A 13 22.50 -51.33 0.84
N ARG A 14 22.16 -51.02 2.09
CA ARG A 14 20.80 -50.72 2.54
C ARG A 14 20.39 -49.33 2.06
N LYS A 15 19.39 -49.23 1.17
CA LYS A 15 18.83 -47.95 0.72
C LYS A 15 18.19 -47.22 1.90
N ALA A 16 18.62 -45.98 2.14
CA ALA A 16 18.03 -45.10 3.14
C ALA A 16 16.60 -44.72 2.71
N ALA A 17 15.65 -44.79 3.65
CA ALA A 17 14.28 -44.35 3.44
C ALA A 17 14.24 -42.82 3.19
N PRO A 18 13.29 -42.30 2.39
CA PRO A 18 13.17 -40.86 2.17
C PRO A 18 12.85 -40.17 3.49
N ARG A 19 13.65 -39.19 3.86
CA ARG A 19 13.43 -38.33 5.02
C ARG A 19 12.15 -37.53 4.76
N ALA A 20 11.14 -37.68 5.62
CA ALA A 20 9.93 -36.88 5.55
C ALA A 20 10.32 -35.39 5.56
N LYS A 21 9.84 -34.61 4.58
CA LYS A 21 9.99 -33.15 4.58
C LYS A 21 9.37 -32.62 5.87
N ALA A 22 10.14 -31.87 6.65
CA ALA A 22 9.58 -31.11 7.76
C ALA A 22 8.45 -30.21 7.23
N PRO A 23 7.34 -30.07 7.97
CA PRO A 23 6.30 -29.10 7.60
C PRO A 23 6.94 -27.72 7.46
N ALA A 24 6.57 -26.99 6.40
CA ALA A 24 7.01 -25.61 6.23
C ALA A 24 6.62 -24.80 7.49
N PRO A 25 7.47 -23.89 7.98
CA PRO A 25 7.12 -23.06 9.12
C PRO A 25 5.83 -22.30 8.78
N VAL A 26 4.88 -22.29 9.72
CA VAL A 26 3.66 -21.48 9.62
C VAL A 26 4.10 -20.02 9.67
N THR A 27 4.31 -19.40 8.51
CA THR A 27 4.71 -18.00 8.46
C THR A 27 3.49 -17.14 8.72
N THR A 28 3.47 -16.47 9.87
CA THR A 28 2.44 -15.48 10.19
C THR A 28 2.47 -14.34 9.16
N THR A 29 1.34 -14.08 8.50
CA THR A 29 1.20 -12.93 7.60
C THR A 29 1.25 -11.64 8.41
N THR A 30 2.16 -10.73 8.05
CA THR A 30 2.31 -9.43 8.72
C THR A 30 2.40 -8.28 7.74
N LEU A 31 1.85 -7.13 8.11
CA LEU A 31 2.04 -5.87 7.42
C LEU A 31 2.75 -4.89 8.36
N THR A 32 3.99 -4.56 8.03
CA THR A 32 4.76 -3.55 8.75
C THR A 32 4.31 -2.15 8.34
N LEU A 33 4.08 -1.26 9.31
CA LEU A 33 3.54 0.10 9.14
C LEU A 33 4.32 1.09 10.02
N SER A 34 4.37 2.37 9.64
CA SER A 34 5.09 3.43 10.37
C SER A 34 4.17 4.31 11.21
N SER A 35 3.14 4.89 10.61
CA SER A 35 2.14 5.70 11.33
C SER A 35 0.79 5.62 10.62
N LYS A 36 -0.28 5.56 11.39
CA LYS A 36 -1.64 5.67 10.88
C LYS A 36 -2.04 7.13 10.64
N ASN A 37 -1.51 8.08 11.41
CA ASN A 37 -1.81 9.49 11.22
C ASN A 37 -1.05 10.12 10.05
N TYR A 38 0.25 9.82 9.91
CA TYR A 38 1.16 10.56 9.03
C TYR A 38 1.59 9.79 7.77
N SER A 39 1.66 8.45 7.83
CA SER A 39 2.20 7.68 6.70
C SER A 39 1.17 7.38 5.62
N SER A 40 1.23 8.16 4.54
CA SER A 40 0.43 7.88 3.35
C SER A 40 0.80 6.56 2.68
N TRP A 41 2.04 6.07 2.82
CA TRP A 41 2.45 4.78 2.29
C TRP A 41 1.86 3.63 3.08
N SER A 42 1.88 3.71 4.41
CA SER A 42 1.31 2.71 5.32
C SER A 42 -0.20 2.53 5.05
N LEU A 43 -0.93 3.63 4.90
CA LEU A 43 -2.36 3.59 4.56
C LEU A 43 -2.62 2.84 3.24
N ARG A 44 -1.83 3.11 2.20
CA ARG A 44 -1.97 2.41 0.90
C ARG A 44 -1.79 0.91 1.03
N GLY A 45 -0.69 0.47 1.66
CA GLY A 45 -0.42 -0.95 1.85
C GLY A 45 -1.50 -1.65 2.66
N TRP A 46 -2.00 -0.97 3.70
CA TRP A 46 -3.06 -1.50 4.55
C TRP A 46 -4.39 -1.63 3.82
N LEU A 47 -4.83 -0.59 3.09
CA LEU A 47 -6.04 -0.65 2.28
C LEU A 47 -5.95 -1.76 1.23
N LEU A 48 -4.80 -1.92 0.56
CA LEU A 48 -4.61 -2.99 -0.42
C LEU A 48 -4.80 -4.38 0.21
N ALA A 49 -4.18 -4.63 1.37
CA ALA A 49 -4.32 -5.92 2.08
C ALA A 49 -5.77 -6.16 2.54
N ARG A 50 -6.46 -5.10 3.00
CA ARG A 50 -7.88 -5.15 3.38
C ARG A 50 -8.80 -5.41 2.19
N PHE A 51 -8.57 -4.74 1.06
CA PHE A 51 -9.33 -4.93 -0.16
C PHE A 51 -9.14 -6.35 -0.73
N ALA A 52 -7.92 -6.88 -0.61
CA ALA A 52 -7.61 -8.26 -0.97
C ALA A 52 -8.33 -9.31 -0.11
N GLY A 53 -8.86 -8.92 1.06
CA GLY A 53 -9.43 -9.84 2.04
C GLY A 53 -8.39 -10.75 2.70
N LEU A 54 -7.10 -10.41 2.60
CA LEU A 54 -6.01 -11.19 3.19
C LEU A 54 -5.95 -10.90 4.70
N PRO A 55 -6.06 -11.91 5.58
CA PRO A 55 -5.82 -11.71 7.02
C PRO A 55 -4.33 -11.44 7.28
N PHE A 56 -4.04 -10.40 8.07
CA PHE A 56 -2.68 -10.05 8.47
C PHE A 56 -2.65 -9.48 9.89
N ASN A 57 -1.48 -9.57 10.53
CA ASN A 57 -1.18 -8.83 11.74
C ASN A 57 -0.42 -7.55 11.42
N GLU A 58 -0.76 -6.45 12.08
CA GLU A 58 -0.03 -5.19 11.96
C GLU A 58 1.23 -5.23 12.81
N VAL A 59 2.34 -4.72 12.27
CA VAL A 59 3.60 -4.54 13.01
C VAL A 59 4.00 -3.08 12.87
N MET A 60 3.75 -2.28 13.91
CA MET A 60 4.18 -0.88 13.93
C MET A 60 5.69 -0.80 14.16
N VAL A 61 6.41 -0.09 13.29
CA VAL A 61 7.82 0.25 13.56
C VAL A 61 7.88 1.34 14.62
N SER A 62 8.97 1.36 15.37
CA SER A 62 9.20 2.42 16.36
C SER A 62 9.31 3.79 15.65
N PRO A 63 8.75 4.86 16.23
CA PRO A 63 8.98 6.23 15.76
C PRO A 63 10.46 6.62 15.72
N ASP A 64 11.28 6.02 16.59
CA ASP A 64 12.73 6.22 16.66
C ASP A 64 13.50 5.44 15.57
N ASP A 65 12.82 4.60 14.79
CA ASP A 65 13.43 3.91 13.66
C ASP A 65 13.82 4.92 12.57
N ALA A 66 15.11 4.95 12.24
CA ALA A 66 15.66 5.95 11.32
C ALA A 66 15.07 5.87 9.90
N ASP A 67 14.63 4.69 9.45
CA ASP A 67 14.02 4.53 8.13
C ASP A 67 12.53 4.89 8.17
N ALA A 68 11.83 4.61 9.27
CA ALA A 68 10.47 5.11 9.52
C ALA A 68 10.45 6.64 9.55
N ARG A 69 11.38 7.27 10.27
CA ARG A 69 11.47 8.73 10.34
C ARG A 69 11.76 9.35 8.97
N LYS A 70 12.65 8.76 8.16
CA LYS A 70 12.89 9.22 6.78
C LYS A 70 11.66 9.08 5.89
N GLU A 71 10.79 8.10 6.14
CA GLU A 71 9.53 7.96 5.40
C GLU A 71 8.57 9.08 5.70
N LEU A 72 8.34 9.31 6.98
CA LEU A 72 7.39 10.31 7.46
C LEU A 72 7.81 11.71 7.03
N LEU A 73 9.12 11.98 7.02
CA LEU A 73 9.70 13.24 6.54
C LEU A 73 9.91 13.30 5.01
N LEU A 74 9.53 12.25 4.26
CA LEU A 74 9.72 12.14 2.81
C LEU A 74 11.20 12.30 2.35
N LEU A 75 12.16 11.93 3.21
CA LEU A 75 13.60 12.13 3.03
C LEU A 75 14.34 10.99 2.31
N ALA A 76 13.69 9.86 2.06
CA ALA A 76 14.33 8.72 1.39
C ALA A 76 13.48 8.17 0.23
N PRO A 77 14.09 7.91 -0.94
CA PRO A 77 13.37 7.37 -2.10
C PRO A 77 12.99 5.88 -1.94
N SER A 78 13.59 5.17 -0.98
CA SER A 78 13.34 3.74 -0.74
C SER A 78 13.16 3.47 0.75
N ILE A 79 11.95 3.68 1.26
CA ILE A 79 11.56 3.15 2.57
C ILE A 79 10.97 1.77 2.35
N ARG A 80 11.33 0.83 3.23
CA ARG A 80 10.77 -0.52 3.24
C ARG A 80 9.47 -0.62 4.05
N VAL A 81 8.72 0.47 4.19
CA VAL A 81 7.46 0.52 4.93
C VAL A 81 6.44 1.24 4.03
N PRO A 82 5.25 0.64 3.77
CA PRO A 82 4.76 -0.62 4.33
C PRO A 82 5.52 -1.83 3.79
N CYS A 83 5.53 -2.93 4.57
CA CYS A 83 6.07 -4.20 4.11
C CYS A 83 5.15 -5.38 4.43
N LEU A 84 4.65 -6.04 3.39
CA LEU A 84 3.90 -7.28 3.51
C LEU A 84 4.88 -8.45 3.57
N THR A 85 4.78 -9.24 4.64
CA THR A 85 5.39 -10.57 4.72
C THR A 85 4.28 -11.61 4.66
N HIS A 86 4.28 -12.45 3.64
CA HIS A 86 3.25 -13.47 3.40
C HIS A 86 3.87 -14.65 2.67
N ASP A 87 3.64 -15.88 3.14
CA ASP A 87 4.08 -17.14 2.51
C ASP A 87 5.57 -17.15 2.06
N GLY A 88 6.44 -16.60 2.91
CA GLY A 88 7.88 -16.50 2.66
C GLY A 88 8.31 -15.35 1.74
N ALA A 89 7.38 -14.60 1.15
CA ALA A 89 7.65 -13.36 0.42
C ALA A 89 7.75 -12.18 1.39
N LYS A 90 8.62 -11.20 1.05
CA LYS A 90 8.71 -9.90 1.72
C LYS A 90 8.64 -8.80 0.65
N VAL A 91 7.56 -8.02 0.64
CA VAL A 91 7.23 -7.05 -0.42
C VAL A 91 7.04 -5.67 0.20
N TRP A 92 7.82 -4.67 -0.21
CA TRP A 92 7.93 -3.37 0.51
C TRP A 92 7.62 -2.13 -0.33
N ASN A 93 7.13 -2.30 -1.55
CA ASN A 93 6.66 -1.20 -2.41
C ASN A 93 5.15 -1.33 -2.58
N THR A 94 4.39 -0.25 -2.40
CA THR A 94 2.92 -0.31 -2.41
C THR A 94 2.33 -0.82 -3.72
N LEU A 95 2.91 -0.46 -4.87
CA LEU A 95 2.46 -1.00 -6.15
C LEU A 95 2.84 -2.48 -6.31
N ALA A 96 4.03 -2.88 -5.83
CA ALA A 96 4.42 -4.30 -5.79
C ALA A 96 3.51 -5.11 -4.85
N ILE A 97 3.12 -4.57 -3.69
CA ILE A 97 2.14 -5.18 -2.78
C ILE A 97 0.80 -5.34 -3.50
N ALA A 98 0.33 -4.32 -4.22
CA ALA A 98 -0.91 -4.40 -4.99
C ALA A 98 -0.90 -5.53 -6.02
N HIS A 99 0.20 -5.66 -6.79
CA HIS A 99 0.35 -6.73 -7.77
C HIS A 99 0.49 -8.11 -7.12
N TYR A 100 1.26 -8.22 -6.04
CA TYR A 100 1.37 -9.47 -5.29
C TYR A 100 0.01 -9.93 -4.77
N LEU A 101 -0.79 -9.03 -4.21
CA LEU A 101 -2.13 -9.34 -3.72
C LEU A 101 -3.12 -9.67 -4.85
N ASP A 102 -3.01 -9.04 -6.02
CA ASP A 102 -3.80 -9.40 -7.20
C ASP A 102 -3.49 -10.82 -7.68
N GLU A 103 -2.21 -11.25 -7.59
CA GLU A 103 -1.80 -12.62 -7.89
C GLU A 103 -2.28 -13.63 -6.83
N GLN A 104 -2.18 -13.30 -5.54
CA GLN A 104 -2.58 -14.20 -4.45
C GLN A 104 -4.10 -14.24 -4.23
N CYS A 105 -4.79 -13.14 -4.50
CA CYS A 105 -6.22 -12.96 -4.23
C CYS A 105 -6.94 -12.39 -5.47
N PRO A 106 -6.93 -13.08 -6.63
CA PRO A 106 -7.45 -12.54 -7.89
C PRO A 106 -8.96 -12.26 -7.86
N GLN A 107 -9.70 -12.90 -6.96
CA GLN A 107 -11.14 -12.68 -6.79
C GLN A 107 -11.46 -11.38 -6.01
N ALA A 108 -10.46 -10.73 -5.43
CA ALA A 108 -10.65 -9.47 -4.70
C ALA A 108 -10.95 -8.27 -5.61
N GLY A 109 -10.72 -8.39 -6.92
CA GLY A 109 -11.03 -7.32 -7.87
C GLY A 109 -10.16 -6.07 -7.72
N LEU A 110 -8.89 -6.22 -7.29
CA LEU A 110 -7.94 -5.09 -7.22
C LEU A 110 -7.69 -4.44 -8.58
N LEU A 111 -7.99 -5.14 -9.67
CA LEU A 111 -7.99 -4.62 -11.03
C LEU A 111 -9.34 -4.87 -11.73
N PRO A 112 -9.75 -3.99 -12.64
CA PRO A 112 -10.86 -4.26 -13.54
C PRO A 112 -10.66 -5.53 -14.38
N THR A 113 -11.76 -6.20 -14.72
CA THR A 113 -11.74 -7.39 -15.59
C THR A 113 -11.59 -7.03 -17.06
N ASP A 114 -12.12 -5.88 -17.50
CA ASP A 114 -11.87 -5.38 -18.85
C ASP A 114 -10.39 -5.04 -19.07
N ARG A 115 -9.86 -5.40 -20.23
CA ARG A 115 -8.45 -5.26 -20.56
C ARG A 115 -8.01 -3.79 -20.61
N LEU A 116 -8.82 -2.91 -21.18
CA LEU A 116 -8.47 -1.50 -21.34
C LEU A 116 -8.59 -0.76 -20.01
N ALA A 117 -9.67 -0.97 -19.27
CA ALA A 117 -9.83 -0.45 -17.92
C ALA A 117 -8.71 -0.92 -16.98
N ARG A 118 -8.29 -2.18 -17.08
CA ARG A 118 -7.15 -2.70 -16.31
C ARG A 118 -5.83 -2.03 -16.66
N ALA A 119 -5.56 -1.79 -17.95
CA ALA A 119 -4.37 -1.07 -18.37
C ALA A 119 -4.38 0.37 -17.83
N HIS A 120 -5.52 1.04 -17.90
CA HIS A 120 -5.70 2.39 -17.37
C HIS A 120 -5.51 2.44 -15.84
N CYS A 121 -6.10 1.49 -15.11
CA CYS A 121 -5.94 1.34 -13.66
C CYS A 121 -4.48 1.21 -13.24
N ARG A 122 -3.70 0.39 -13.96
CA ARG A 122 -2.26 0.24 -13.73
C ARG A 122 -1.48 1.52 -14.04
N ALA A 123 -1.83 2.22 -15.12
CA ALA A 123 -1.14 3.44 -15.52
C ALA A 123 -1.25 4.53 -14.45
N ILE A 124 -2.47 4.85 -14.01
CA ILE A 124 -2.68 5.91 -13.00
C ILE A 124 -2.17 5.50 -11.62
N SER A 125 -2.22 4.20 -11.30
CA SER A 125 -1.63 3.65 -10.08
C SER A 125 -0.10 3.84 -10.08
N GLY A 126 0.55 3.59 -11.23
CA GLY A 126 1.98 3.85 -11.43
C GLY A 126 2.31 5.33 -11.31
N GLU A 127 1.53 6.21 -11.94
CA GLU A 127 1.69 7.66 -11.85
C GLU A 127 1.57 8.14 -10.39
N MET A 128 0.57 7.68 -9.64
CA MET A 128 0.38 8.00 -8.22
C MET A 128 1.45 7.40 -7.29
N ASN A 129 2.05 6.28 -7.69
CA ASN A 129 3.13 5.66 -6.94
C ASN A 129 4.47 6.39 -7.16
N ALA A 130 4.73 6.95 -8.34
CA ALA A 130 6.05 7.50 -8.70
C ALA A 130 6.10 9.05 -8.78
N GLY A 131 4.99 9.73 -9.09
CA GLY A 131 4.93 11.18 -9.30
C GLY A 131 4.28 11.93 -8.13
N PHE A 132 3.93 13.20 -8.29
CA PHE A 132 3.23 14.09 -7.32
C PHE A 132 4.01 14.51 -6.05
N ALA A 133 5.32 14.72 -6.19
CA ALA A 133 6.19 15.06 -5.06
C ALA A 133 5.84 16.41 -4.43
N ASN A 134 5.47 17.41 -5.24
CA ASN A 134 5.17 18.76 -4.74
C ASN A 134 3.89 18.75 -3.90
N LEU A 135 2.85 18.04 -4.35
CA LEU A 135 1.65 17.84 -3.55
C LEU A 135 1.97 17.19 -2.20
N ARG A 136 2.76 16.10 -2.19
CA ARG A 136 3.07 15.39 -0.93
C ARG A 136 3.86 16.25 0.05
N SER A 137 4.77 17.07 -0.47
CA SER A 137 5.56 17.98 0.37
C SER A 137 4.74 19.16 0.87
N ALA A 138 3.84 19.71 0.04
CA ALA A 138 3.06 20.89 0.41
C ALA A 138 1.87 20.54 1.32
N LEU A 139 1.23 19.40 1.07
CA LEU A 139 0.05 18.92 1.79
C LEU A 139 0.35 17.52 2.37
N PRO A 140 1.17 17.40 3.43
CA PRO A 140 1.44 16.12 4.06
C PRO A 140 0.16 15.50 4.65
N MET A 141 0.11 14.18 4.80
CA MET A 141 -1.07 13.57 5.42
C MET A 141 -1.04 13.80 6.93
N ASN A 142 -2.12 14.34 7.49
CA ASN A 142 -2.37 14.40 8.92
C ASN A 142 -3.87 14.22 9.17
N LEU A 143 -4.28 13.04 9.61
CA LEU A 143 -5.69 12.66 9.79
C LEU A 143 -6.31 13.23 11.07
N LYS A 144 -5.49 13.80 11.97
CA LYS A 144 -5.94 14.53 13.17
C LYS A 144 -6.17 16.02 12.89
N ALA A 145 -5.66 16.54 11.78
CA ALA A 145 -5.73 17.95 11.45
C ALA A 145 -6.89 18.33 10.51
N HIS A 146 -7.29 19.59 10.58
CA HIS A 146 -8.11 20.28 9.59
C HIS A 146 -7.66 21.74 9.52
N TYR A 147 -7.30 22.22 8.33
CA TYR A 147 -6.79 23.55 8.07
C TYR A 147 -7.68 24.30 7.06
N PRO A 148 -8.81 24.87 7.51
CA PRO A 148 -9.71 25.60 6.63
C PRO A 148 -9.04 26.79 5.98
N GLY A 149 -9.20 26.93 4.67
CA GLY A 149 -8.62 28.04 3.91
C GLY A 149 -7.08 28.03 3.82
N HIS A 150 -6.46 26.86 4.02
CA HIS A 150 -5.01 26.73 3.87
C HIS A 150 -4.54 27.21 2.50
N LYS A 151 -3.48 28.03 2.49
CA LYS A 151 -2.96 28.61 1.24
C LYS A 151 -2.14 27.56 0.48
N ILE A 152 -2.67 27.12 -0.65
CA ILE A 152 -1.94 26.25 -1.57
C ILE A 152 -0.97 27.08 -2.41
N TRP A 153 0.32 26.80 -2.28
CA TRP A 153 1.36 27.47 -3.06
C TRP A 153 1.45 26.93 -4.48
N ALA A 154 1.90 27.79 -5.41
CA ALA A 154 1.87 27.51 -6.86
C ALA A 154 2.56 26.21 -7.27
N GLY A 155 3.57 25.73 -6.52
CA GLY A 155 4.29 24.50 -6.84
C GLY A 155 3.45 23.22 -6.75
N ALA A 156 2.40 23.20 -5.92
CA ALA A 156 1.51 22.04 -5.76
C ALA A 156 0.33 22.05 -6.74
N LEU A 157 0.02 23.19 -7.36
CA LEU A 157 -1.15 23.33 -8.25
C LEU A 157 -1.11 22.38 -9.45
N PRO A 158 0.02 22.21 -10.19
CA PRO A 158 0.05 21.28 -11.31
C PRO A 158 -0.22 19.83 -10.92
N ASP A 159 0.26 19.40 -9.74
CA ASP A 159 0.00 18.07 -9.22
C ASP A 159 -1.48 17.89 -8.89
N ILE A 160 -2.11 18.89 -8.26
CA ILE A 160 -3.54 18.89 -7.94
C ILE A 160 -4.36 18.83 -9.23
N GLU A 161 -4.06 19.70 -10.19
CA GLU A 161 -4.74 19.75 -11.50
C GLU A 161 -4.69 18.39 -12.19
N ARG A 162 -3.50 17.78 -12.29
CA ARG A 162 -3.33 16.47 -12.91
C ARG A 162 -4.11 15.37 -12.20
N ILE A 163 -4.15 15.36 -10.86
CA ILE A 163 -4.95 14.38 -10.11
C ILE A 163 -6.45 14.58 -10.37
N THR A 164 -6.92 15.83 -10.35
CA THR A 164 -8.33 16.11 -10.62
C THR A 164 -8.74 15.76 -12.05
N GLU A 165 -7.85 15.92 -13.02
CA GLU A 165 -8.04 15.45 -14.40
C GLU A 165 -8.19 13.93 -14.42
N ILE A 166 -7.24 13.18 -13.84
CA ILE A 166 -7.29 11.72 -13.76
C ILE A 166 -8.61 11.24 -13.14
N TRP A 167 -9.01 11.83 -12.01
CA TRP A 167 -10.24 11.44 -11.31
C TRP A 167 -11.49 11.77 -12.11
N THR A 168 -11.54 12.97 -12.71
CA THR A 168 -12.66 13.39 -13.55
C THR A 168 -12.84 12.45 -14.74
N ASP A 169 -11.75 12.13 -15.44
CA ASP A 169 -11.76 11.23 -16.58
C ASP A 169 -12.21 9.82 -16.18
N CYS A 170 -11.69 9.30 -15.08
CA CYS A 170 -12.05 7.98 -14.55
C CYS A 170 -13.54 7.92 -14.17
N LEU A 171 -14.02 8.89 -13.38
CA LEU A 171 -15.41 8.93 -12.92
C LEU A 171 -16.39 9.11 -14.09
N ALA A 172 -16.03 9.92 -15.09
CA ALA A 172 -16.83 10.09 -16.31
C ALA A 172 -16.84 8.83 -17.19
N THR A 173 -15.69 8.16 -17.33
CA THR A 173 -15.54 6.98 -18.19
C THR A 173 -16.17 5.73 -17.59
N TYR A 174 -16.02 5.53 -16.29
CA TYR A 174 -16.39 4.29 -15.60
C TYR A 174 -17.62 4.42 -14.70
N GLY A 175 -18.18 5.62 -14.55
CA GLY A 175 -19.47 5.88 -13.92
C GLY A 175 -19.45 6.01 -12.38
N GLY A 176 -18.31 5.80 -11.73
CA GLY A 176 -18.19 5.91 -10.28
C GLY A 176 -18.94 4.82 -9.49
N PRO A 177 -18.99 4.94 -8.14
CA PRO A 177 -18.46 6.05 -7.34
C PRO A 177 -16.95 5.94 -7.06
N TYR A 178 -16.33 4.79 -7.37
CA TYR A 178 -14.88 4.61 -7.34
C TYR A 178 -14.28 4.85 -8.72
N LEU A 179 -12.95 4.99 -8.81
CA LEU A 179 -12.29 5.40 -10.06
C LEU A 179 -12.60 4.45 -11.24
N PHE A 180 -12.83 3.16 -10.99
CA PHE A 180 -13.16 2.18 -12.04
C PHE A 180 -14.59 1.61 -11.91
N GLY A 181 -15.51 2.40 -11.35
CA GLY A 181 -16.94 2.10 -11.31
C GLY A 181 -17.44 1.70 -9.92
N ALA A 182 -18.37 0.74 -9.88
CA ALA A 182 -19.10 0.39 -8.66
C ALA A 182 -18.23 -0.26 -7.56
N GLN A 183 -17.09 -0.84 -7.94
CA GLN A 183 -16.19 -1.55 -7.04
C GLN A 183 -14.87 -0.79 -6.94
N ARG A 184 -14.33 -0.71 -5.73
CA ARG A 184 -13.00 -0.15 -5.46
C ARG A 184 -11.91 -1.06 -6.02
N THR A 185 -10.80 -0.45 -6.42
CA THR A 185 -9.63 -1.10 -7.02
C THR A 185 -8.35 -0.68 -6.29
N MET A 186 -7.19 -1.18 -6.73
CA MET A 186 -5.90 -0.69 -6.23
C MET A 186 -5.73 0.82 -6.42
N ALA A 187 -6.30 1.39 -7.49
CA ALA A 187 -6.20 2.83 -7.74
C ALA A 187 -6.81 3.62 -6.57
N ASP A 188 -7.97 3.19 -6.08
CA ASP A 188 -8.64 3.82 -4.95
C ASP A 188 -7.81 3.74 -3.66
N ALA A 189 -7.15 2.61 -3.40
CA ALA A 189 -6.21 2.50 -2.27
C ALA A 189 -5.01 3.45 -2.41
N LEU A 190 -4.48 3.62 -3.62
CA LEU A 190 -3.32 4.47 -3.90
C LEU A 190 -3.64 5.97 -3.80
N TYR A 191 -4.84 6.36 -4.23
CA TYR A 191 -5.34 7.73 -4.20
C TYR A 191 -6.03 8.10 -2.87
N ALA A 192 -6.35 7.13 -2.00
CA ALA A 192 -7.00 7.42 -0.73
C ALA A 192 -6.28 8.46 0.16
N PRO A 193 -4.94 8.44 0.31
CA PRO A 193 -4.24 9.49 1.04
C PRO A 193 -4.31 10.87 0.36
N VAL A 194 -4.65 10.96 -0.92
CA VAL A 194 -4.86 12.25 -1.58
C VAL A 194 -6.24 12.80 -1.26
N ALA A 195 -7.25 11.94 -1.23
CA ALA A 195 -8.59 12.31 -0.77
C ALA A 195 -8.56 12.91 0.65
N THR A 196 -7.78 12.31 1.56
CA THR A 196 -7.62 12.84 2.92
C THR A 196 -6.93 14.20 2.93
N ARG A 197 -5.83 14.38 2.18
CA ARG A 197 -5.16 15.69 2.02
C ARG A 197 -6.12 16.76 1.52
N PHE A 198 -6.87 16.47 0.47
CA PHE A 198 -7.79 17.47 -0.10
C PHE A 198 -8.85 17.93 0.89
N LEU A 199 -9.31 17.03 1.77
CA LEU A 199 -10.25 17.38 2.84
C LEU A 199 -9.56 18.09 4.02
N THR A 200 -8.38 17.63 4.44
CA THR A 200 -7.61 18.25 5.54
C THR A 200 -7.25 19.70 5.23
N TYR A 201 -6.95 20.03 3.97
CA TYR A 201 -6.49 21.37 3.57
C TYR A 201 -7.55 22.18 2.79
N ASP A 202 -8.81 21.74 2.77
CA ASP A 202 -9.92 22.39 2.03
C ASP A 202 -9.55 22.76 0.58
N VAL A 203 -8.91 21.83 -0.14
CA VAL A 203 -8.55 22.02 -1.56
C VAL A 203 -9.84 22.22 -2.36
N ALA A 204 -9.91 23.29 -3.16
CA ALA A 204 -11.07 23.55 -4.01
C ALA A 204 -11.14 22.51 -5.14
N LEU A 205 -12.22 21.70 -5.14
CA LEU A 205 -12.43 20.63 -6.11
C LEU A 205 -13.72 20.84 -6.90
N ASN A 206 -13.76 20.27 -8.11
CA ASN A 206 -15.02 20.10 -8.82
C ASN A 206 -15.96 19.13 -8.07
N PRO A 207 -17.28 19.17 -8.30
CA PRO A 207 -18.24 18.36 -7.56
C PRO A 207 -17.99 16.84 -7.63
N ALA A 208 -17.50 16.32 -8.76
CA ALA A 208 -17.22 14.90 -8.92
C ALA A 208 -16.03 14.45 -8.07
N CYS A 209 -14.94 15.22 -8.08
CA CYS A 209 -13.77 14.97 -7.24
C CYS A 209 -14.11 15.12 -5.75
N GLN A 210 -14.92 16.12 -5.38
CA GLN A 210 -15.40 16.27 -4.00
C GLN A 210 -16.20 15.04 -3.54
N ALA A 211 -17.13 14.56 -4.38
CA ALA A 211 -17.92 13.36 -4.09
C ALA A 211 -17.05 12.09 -3.98
N TYR A 212 -16.01 11.98 -4.81
CA TYR A 212 -15.03 10.91 -4.71
C TYR A 212 -14.27 10.95 -3.38
N CYS A 213 -13.78 12.13 -2.96
CA CYS A 213 -13.14 12.27 -1.65
C CYS A 213 -14.05 11.80 -0.51
N GLN A 214 -15.32 12.19 -0.54
CA GLN A 214 -16.31 11.75 0.45
C GLN A 214 -16.54 10.24 0.41
N THR A 215 -16.67 9.65 -0.79
CA THR A 215 -16.82 8.20 -0.98
C THR A 215 -15.68 7.44 -0.34
N ILE A 216 -14.44 7.88 -0.59
CA ILE A 216 -13.24 7.24 -0.06
C ILE A 216 -13.21 7.31 1.47
N VAL A 217 -13.35 8.50 2.06
CA VAL A 217 -13.26 8.61 3.53
C VAL A 217 -14.40 7.90 4.24
N GLN A 218 -15.56 7.70 3.60
CA GLN A 218 -16.69 6.96 4.16
C GLN A 218 -16.55 5.44 4.06
N MET A 219 -15.52 4.90 3.38
CA MET A 219 -15.27 3.46 3.38
C MET A 219 -15.09 2.93 4.82
N PRO A 220 -15.65 1.74 5.16
CA PRO A 220 -15.50 1.17 6.50
C PRO A 220 -14.04 1.06 6.97
N GLU A 221 -13.15 0.65 6.08
CA GLU A 221 -11.72 0.52 6.33
C GLU A 221 -11.06 1.88 6.57
N MET A 222 -11.50 2.93 5.86
CA MET A 222 -11.00 4.28 6.11
C MET A 222 -11.47 4.82 7.46
N GLN A 223 -12.72 4.56 7.84
CA GLN A 223 -13.22 4.93 9.18
C GLN A 223 -12.45 4.21 10.29
N GLU A 224 -12.16 2.92 10.12
CA GLU A 224 -11.33 2.15 11.03
C GLU A 224 -9.92 2.72 11.14
N TRP A 225 -9.28 3.02 10.00
CA TRP A 225 -7.95 3.61 9.97
C TRP A 225 -7.91 4.99 10.64
N ILE A 226 -8.87 5.87 10.33
CA ILE A 226 -8.96 7.22 10.92
C ILE A 226 -9.19 7.12 12.44
N ALA A 227 -10.03 6.19 12.90
CA ALA A 227 -10.25 5.98 14.32
C ALA A 227 -8.96 5.56 15.04
N ALA A 228 -8.19 4.65 14.45
CA ALA A 228 -6.90 4.23 14.99
C ALA A 228 -5.85 5.34 14.93
N ALA A 229 -5.79 6.13 13.86
CA ALA A 229 -4.90 7.28 13.72
C ALA A 229 -5.11 8.34 14.82
N ARG A 230 -6.37 8.56 15.24
CA ARG A 230 -6.69 9.50 16.33
C ARG A 230 -6.19 9.06 17.70
N LEU A 231 -5.91 7.77 17.88
CA LEU A 231 -5.35 7.22 19.11
C LEU A 231 -3.81 7.27 19.11
N GLU A 232 -3.18 7.54 17.96
CA GLU A 232 -1.73 7.73 17.93
C GLU A 232 -1.36 9.02 18.69
N PRO A 233 -0.32 8.97 19.53
CA PRO A 233 0.22 10.14 20.19
C PRO A 233 0.74 11.16 19.17
N ASP A 234 0.70 12.43 19.52
CA ASP A 234 1.29 13.53 18.74
C ASP A 234 2.82 13.47 18.91
N GLU A 235 3.48 12.58 18.16
CA GLU A 235 4.88 12.21 18.38
C GLU A 235 5.89 12.95 17.50
N ILE A 236 5.44 13.72 16.50
CA ILE A 236 6.35 14.30 15.51
C ILE A 236 6.11 15.81 15.38
N GLU A 237 6.68 16.57 16.31
CA GLU A 237 6.69 18.05 16.29
C GLU A 237 7.21 18.58 14.93
N GLU A 238 8.09 17.85 14.24
CA GLU A 238 8.66 18.22 12.93
C GLU A 238 7.63 18.14 11.77
N LEU A 239 6.49 17.49 12.00
CA LEU A 239 5.34 17.45 11.09
C LEU A 239 4.23 18.40 11.55
N ASP A 240 4.33 18.96 12.75
CA ASP A 240 3.48 20.06 13.19
C ASP A 240 3.95 21.33 12.49
N MET A 241 3.08 21.86 11.65
CA MET A 241 3.44 22.81 10.61
C MET A 241 3.85 24.19 11.16
N ASP A 242 5.15 24.49 11.12
CA ASP A 242 5.69 25.84 10.92
C ASP A 242 5.89 26.06 9.39
N PHE A 243 4.83 26.37 8.65
CA PHE A 243 4.89 26.72 7.22
C PHE A 243 4.27 28.10 6.94
#